data_AF-A0A970P518-F1
#
_entry.id   AF-A0A970P518-F1
#
_cell.length_a   1.000
_cell.length_b   1.000
_cell.length_c   1.000
_cell.angle_alpha   90.00
_cell.angle_beta   90.00
_cell.angle_gamma   90.00
#
_symmetry.space_group_name_H-M   'P 1'
#
loop_
_entity.id
_entity.type
_entity.pdbx_description
1 polymer ?
#
loop_
_entity_poly.entity_id
_entity_poly.type
_entity_poly.pdbx_seq_one_letter_code
_entity_poly.pdbx_strand_id
1 'polypeptide(L)'
;AGAVAGLKDIKNPILAARQVMEHSPHVLLIGEGASAFAAQMGLTVVENSYFSTPKRVEQWERLQKKLEEPNPGGTVGCVVLDKKGNLAAATSTGGMSGKRWGRVGDVPVIGAGTYANNRTVAVSGTGHGELWIRRCVAFDISALMDYKGMTVQDAAREVIFEKIDKMEGSGGGVICVDKDGNIAMEFNTGKMYRAWATASGQRGTAIE
;
A
#
# COMPACT_ATOMS: atom_id res chain seq x y z
N ALA A 1 -6.27 -9.33 -10.01
CA ALA A 1 -6.03 -8.17 -9.12
C ALA A 1 -6.80 -6.98 -9.66
N GLY A 2 -7.10 -5.98 -8.83
CA GLY A 2 -7.76 -4.75 -9.26
C GLY A 2 -7.17 -3.55 -8.52
N ALA A 3 -7.08 -2.42 -9.20
CA ALA A 3 -6.45 -1.21 -8.72
C ALA A 3 -7.10 0.02 -9.35
N VAL A 4 -7.01 1.13 -8.62
CA VAL A 4 -7.46 2.44 -9.09
C VAL A 4 -6.46 3.52 -8.72
N ALA A 5 -6.27 4.54 -9.56
CA ALA A 5 -5.40 5.67 -9.25
C ALA A 5 -6.02 7.01 -9.64
N GLY A 6 -5.74 8.06 -8.86
CA GLY A 6 -6.14 9.43 -9.20
C GLY A 6 -7.63 9.74 -9.05
N LEU A 7 -8.38 8.94 -8.28
CA LEU A 7 -9.78 9.23 -7.94
C LEU A 7 -9.86 10.42 -7.00
N LYS A 8 -10.91 11.23 -7.13
CA LYS A 8 -11.11 12.45 -6.35
C LYS A 8 -12.41 12.45 -5.54
N ASP A 9 -13.34 11.56 -5.86
CA ASP A 9 -14.75 11.67 -5.49
C ASP A 9 -15.33 10.34 -5.00
N ILE A 10 -14.60 9.24 -5.05
CA ILE A 10 -15.09 7.95 -4.52
C ILE A 10 -14.68 7.77 -3.07
N LYS A 11 -15.67 7.69 -2.17
CA LYS A 11 -15.47 7.64 -0.70
C LYS A 11 -14.47 6.56 -0.25
N ASN A 12 -14.50 5.39 -0.90
CA ASN A 12 -13.66 4.25 -0.56
C ASN A 12 -12.95 3.69 -1.81
N PRO A 13 -11.76 4.21 -2.17
CA PRO A 13 -11.02 3.74 -3.35
C PRO A 13 -10.71 2.24 -3.36
N ILE A 14 -10.54 1.62 -2.18
CA ILE A 14 -10.30 0.18 -2.10
C ILE A 14 -11.50 -0.66 -2.56
N LEU A 15 -12.73 -0.15 -2.38
CA LEU A 15 -13.92 -0.81 -2.92
C LEU A 15 -13.97 -0.67 -4.45
N ALA A 16 -13.56 0.48 -5.00
CA ALA A 16 -13.44 0.65 -6.44
C ALA A 16 -12.39 -0.30 -7.04
N ALA A 17 -11.22 -0.46 -6.39
CA ALA A 17 -10.22 -1.44 -6.79
C ALA A 17 -10.77 -2.88 -6.79
N ARG A 18 -11.60 -3.23 -5.79
CA ARG A 18 -12.30 -4.52 -5.73
C ARG A 18 -13.28 -4.69 -6.90
N GLN A 19 -14.06 -3.66 -7.22
CA GLN A 19 -14.97 -3.68 -8.37
C GLN A 19 -14.22 -3.85 -9.70
N VAL A 20 -13.06 -3.21 -9.88
CA VAL A 20 -12.22 -3.42 -11.07
C VAL A 20 -11.82 -4.89 -11.18
N MET A 21 -11.43 -5.53 -10.06
CA MET A 21 -11.03 -6.92 -10.04
C MET A 21 -12.16 -7.90 -10.42
N GLU A 22 -13.38 -7.64 -9.96
CA GLU A 22 -14.50 -8.59 -10.07
C GLU A 22 -15.40 -8.35 -11.28
N HIS A 23 -15.47 -7.11 -11.76
CA HIS A 23 -16.47 -6.67 -12.74
C HIS A 23 -15.85 -6.00 -13.98
N SER A 24 -14.56 -6.22 -14.21
CA SER A 24 -13.89 -5.77 -15.45
C SER A 24 -12.84 -6.78 -15.91
N PRO A 25 -12.46 -6.78 -17.20
CA PRO A 25 -11.32 -7.56 -17.68
C PRO A 25 -9.96 -6.86 -17.42
N HIS A 26 -9.94 -5.75 -16.66
CA HIS A 26 -8.78 -4.89 -16.47
C HIS A 26 -8.20 -5.04 -15.06
N VAL A 27 -6.92 -4.68 -14.91
CA VAL A 27 -6.23 -4.68 -13.61
C VAL A 27 -6.21 -3.29 -12.98
N LEU A 28 -6.11 -2.22 -13.78
CA LEU A 28 -5.93 -0.86 -13.29
C LEU A 28 -6.74 0.13 -14.13
N LEU A 29 -7.59 0.92 -13.47
CA LEU A 29 -8.26 2.09 -14.06
C LEU A 29 -7.76 3.37 -13.38
N ILE A 30 -7.76 4.50 -14.11
CA ILE A 30 -7.28 5.77 -13.55
C ILE A 30 -8.24 6.94 -13.79
N GLY A 31 -8.12 7.96 -12.94
CA GLY A 31 -8.74 9.27 -13.09
C GLY A 31 -10.26 9.24 -13.20
N GLU A 32 -10.79 10.08 -14.10
CA GLU A 32 -12.23 10.25 -14.32
C GLU A 32 -12.89 8.96 -14.82
N GLY A 33 -12.21 8.18 -15.67
CA GLY A 33 -12.74 6.90 -16.16
C GLY A 33 -12.94 5.88 -15.03
N ALA A 34 -11.99 5.82 -14.08
CA ALA A 34 -12.14 4.97 -12.90
C ALA A 34 -13.26 5.45 -11.96
N SER A 35 -13.45 6.78 -11.88
CA SER A 35 -14.51 7.39 -11.05
C SER A 35 -15.90 7.11 -11.65
N ALA A 36 -16.04 7.25 -12.97
CA ALA A 36 -17.26 6.88 -13.70
C ALA A 36 -17.59 5.38 -13.57
N PHE A 37 -16.60 4.50 -13.71
CA PHE A 37 -16.77 3.07 -13.49
C PHE A 37 -17.25 2.78 -12.06
N ALA A 38 -16.59 3.36 -11.05
CA ALA A 38 -16.97 3.19 -9.65
C ALA A 38 -18.41 3.65 -9.37
N ALA A 39 -18.83 4.77 -9.96
CA ALA A 39 -20.21 5.27 -9.85
C ALA A 39 -21.22 4.32 -10.52
N GLN A 40 -20.91 3.75 -11.69
CA GLN A 40 -21.75 2.74 -12.35
C GLN A 40 -21.91 1.46 -11.52
N MET A 41 -20.89 1.11 -10.73
CA MET A 41 -20.95 0.00 -9.77
C MET A 41 -21.70 0.36 -8.47
N GLY A 42 -22.31 1.54 -8.39
CA GLY A 42 -23.11 1.98 -7.24
C GLY A 42 -22.30 2.43 -6.03
N LEU A 43 -21.00 2.72 -6.19
CA LEU A 43 -20.18 3.22 -5.09
C LEU A 43 -20.52 4.67 -4.75
N THR A 44 -20.39 5.02 -3.46
CA THR A 44 -20.69 6.36 -2.97
C THR A 44 -19.72 7.40 -3.53
N VAL A 45 -20.27 8.30 -4.35
CA VAL A 45 -19.62 9.52 -4.81
C VAL A 45 -19.79 10.62 -3.75
N VAL A 46 -18.73 11.36 -3.48
CA VAL A 46 -18.66 12.45 -2.52
C VAL A 46 -17.92 13.63 -3.15
N GLU A 47 -18.23 14.84 -2.69
CA GLU A 47 -17.44 16.03 -3.01
C GLU A 47 -15.99 15.85 -2.54
N ASN A 48 -15.02 16.36 -3.29
CA ASN A 48 -13.60 16.18 -2.95
C ASN A 48 -13.24 16.77 -1.57
N SER A 49 -13.97 17.81 -1.13
CA SER A 49 -13.83 18.41 0.20
C SER A 49 -14.10 17.43 1.35
N TYR A 50 -14.81 16.31 1.10
CA TYR A 50 -15.02 15.23 2.06
C TYR A 50 -13.69 14.68 2.64
N PHE A 51 -12.63 14.64 1.82
CA PHE A 51 -11.32 14.12 2.25
C PHE A 51 -10.43 15.17 2.92
N SER A 52 -10.84 16.45 2.90
CA SER A 52 -10.10 17.53 3.53
C SER A 52 -10.35 17.55 5.03
N THR A 53 -9.27 17.59 5.80
CA THR A 53 -9.33 17.76 7.26
C THR A 53 -8.57 19.02 7.66
N PRO A 54 -8.95 19.71 8.75
CA PRO A 54 -8.25 20.92 9.18
C PRO A 54 -6.73 20.72 9.28
N LYS A 55 -6.29 19.59 9.85
CA LYS A 55 -4.86 19.23 9.96
C LYS A 55 -4.15 19.12 8.61
N ARG A 56 -4.81 18.56 7.59
CA ARG A 56 -4.20 18.41 6.26
C ARG A 56 -4.21 19.72 5.46
N VAL A 57 -5.21 20.58 5.68
CA VAL A 57 -5.25 21.93 5.13
C VAL A 57 -4.11 22.77 5.71
N GLU A 58 -3.94 22.77 7.02
CA GLU A 58 -2.82 23.47 7.69
C GLU A 58 -1.45 22.97 7.20
N GLN A 59 -1.29 21.65 7.07
CA GLN A 59 -0.08 21.05 6.51
C GLN A 59 0.19 21.56 5.08
N TRP A 60 -0.85 21.65 4.25
CA TRP A 60 -0.74 22.16 2.88
C TRP A 60 -0.32 23.63 2.84
N GLU A 61 -0.89 24.48 3.70
CA GLU A 61 -0.49 25.89 3.80
C GLU A 61 0.98 26.05 4.21
N ARG A 62 1.46 25.22 5.15
CA ARG A 62 2.87 25.21 5.55
C ARG A 62 3.80 24.77 4.42
N LEU A 63 3.40 23.77 3.63
CA LEU A 63 4.13 23.35 2.43
C LEU A 63 4.24 24.47 1.39
N GLN A 64 3.15 25.21 1.14
CA GLN A 64 3.16 26.35 0.22
C GLN A 64 4.12 27.47 0.69
N LYS A 65 4.23 27.67 2.00
CA LYS A 65 5.16 28.60 2.63
C LYS A 65 6.59 28.05 2.79
N LYS A 66 6.85 26.83 2.32
CA LYS A 66 8.14 26.10 2.49
C LYS A 66 8.57 25.94 3.95
N LEU A 67 7.59 25.81 4.85
CA LEU A 67 7.79 25.57 6.29
C LEU A 67 7.70 24.08 6.67
N GLU A 68 7.51 23.23 5.67
CA GLU A 68 7.45 21.78 5.79
C GLU A 68 7.91 21.15 4.47
N GLU A 69 8.54 19.99 4.53
CA GLU A 69 8.97 19.24 3.36
C GLU A 69 7.90 18.22 2.93
N PRO A 70 7.80 17.88 1.63
CA PRO A 70 6.93 16.82 1.16
C PRO A 70 7.17 15.50 1.91
N ASN A 71 6.08 14.85 2.33
CA ASN A 71 6.14 13.62 3.13
C ASN A 71 5.34 12.50 2.43
N PRO A 72 5.95 11.34 2.15
CA PRO A 72 5.28 10.20 1.53
C PRO A 72 4.42 9.35 2.49
N GLY A 73 4.32 9.71 3.77
CA GLY A 73 3.56 8.95 4.77
C GLY A 73 2.03 9.08 4.67
N GLY A 74 1.32 8.12 5.30
CA GLY A 74 -0.15 8.11 5.38
C GLY A 74 -0.82 7.01 4.55
N THR A 75 -0.05 6.10 3.97
CA THR A 75 -0.57 4.86 3.37
C THR A 75 -1.08 3.91 4.46
N VAL A 76 -2.18 3.21 4.16
CA VAL A 76 -2.74 2.16 5.01
C VAL A 76 -2.81 0.85 4.23
N GLY A 77 -2.73 -0.26 4.95
CA GLY A 77 -2.63 -1.58 4.34
C GLY A 77 -3.15 -2.70 5.23
N CYS A 78 -3.50 -3.81 4.60
CA CYS A 78 -3.90 -5.05 5.27
C CYS A 78 -3.47 -6.25 4.42
N VAL A 79 -2.98 -7.29 5.09
CA VAL A 79 -2.66 -8.59 4.50
C VAL A 79 -3.30 -9.67 5.36
N VAL A 80 -3.79 -10.74 4.73
CA VAL A 80 -4.50 -11.81 5.43
C VAL A 80 -4.17 -13.18 4.82
N LEU A 81 -4.18 -14.20 5.67
CA LEU A 81 -4.27 -15.62 5.31
C LEU A 81 -5.62 -16.15 5.83
N ASP A 82 -6.46 -16.68 4.95
CA ASP A 82 -7.75 -17.24 5.33
C ASP A 82 -7.67 -18.73 5.72
N LYS A 83 -8.76 -19.25 6.30
CA LYS A 83 -8.87 -20.67 6.69
C LYS A 83 -8.82 -21.68 5.53
N LYS A 84 -8.89 -21.22 4.29
CA LYS A 84 -8.78 -22.03 3.07
C LYS A 84 -7.35 -21.98 2.50
N GLY A 85 -6.42 -21.27 3.16
CA GLY A 85 -5.04 -21.10 2.70
C GLY A 85 -4.89 -20.02 1.62
N ASN A 86 -5.86 -19.12 1.46
CA ASN A 86 -5.75 -18.02 0.50
C ASN A 86 -5.10 -16.80 1.14
N LEU A 87 -4.16 -16.22 0.40
CA LEU A 87 -3.50 -14.97 0.72
C LEU A 87 -4.16 -13.81 -0.03
N ALA A 88 -4.36 -12.70 0.66
CA ALA A 88 -4.83 -11.46 0.05
C ALA A 88 -4.12 -10.25 0.65
N ALA A 89 -3.94 -9.21 -0.18
CA ALA A 89 -3.36 -7.94 0.20
C ALA A 89 -4.21 -6.79 -0.33
N ALA A 90 -4.30 -5.71 0.44
CA ALA A 90 -4.99 -4.48 0.09
C ALA A 90 -4.22 -3.28 0.64
N THR A 91 -4.01 -2.26 -0.19
CA THR A 91 -3.31 -1.04 0.20
C THR A 91 -4.05 0.17 -0.37
N SER A 92 -4.12 1.26 0.39
CA SER A 92 -4.79 2.51 -0.03
C SER A 92 -4.05 3.72 0.49
N THR A 93 -4.03 4.81 -0.28
CA THR A 93 -3.29 6.03 0.08
C THR A 93 -3.87 7.29 -0.55
N GLY A 94 -3.68 8.42 0.12
CA GLY A 94 -3.84 9.75 -0.49
C GLY A 94 -2.63 10.16 -1.34
N GLY A 95 -1.52 9.41 -1.26
CA GLY A 95 -0.22 9.75 -1.82
C GLY A 95 0.59 10.65 -0.87
N MET A 96 1.58 11.35 -1.43
CA MET A 96 2.44 12.25 -0.67
C MET A 96 1.86 13.67 -0.59
N SER A 97 2.12 14.36 0.52
CA SER A 97 1.84 15.80 0.62
C SER A 97 2.72 16.57 -0.38
N GLY A 98 2.18 17.60 -1.02
CA GLY A 98 2.92 18.38 -2.03
C GLY A 98 3.11 17.68 -3.39
N LYS A 99 2.45 16.53 -3.62
CA LYS A 99 2.53 15.84 -4.92
C LYS A 99 2.10 16.74 -6.07
N ARG A 100 2.77 16.63 -7.22
CA ARG A 100 2.27 17.20 -8.47
C ARG A 100 1.00 16.45 -8.90
N TRP A 101 0.12 17.16 -9.61
CA TRP A 101 -1.10 16.59 -10.16
C TRP A 101 -0.79 15.35 -11.02
N GLY A 102 -1.64 14.34 -10.92
CA GLY A 102 -1.47 13.09 -11.66
C GLY A 102 -0.33 12.17 -11.19
N ARG A 103 0.49 12.56 -10.19
CA ARG A 103 1.52 11.67 -9.63
C ARG A 103 0.87 10.42 -9.02
N VAL A 104 1.36 9.25 -9.45
CA VAL A 104 0.97 7.93 -8.93
C VAL A 104 2.16 7.30 -8.23
N GLY A 105 1.93 6.80 -7.01
CA GLY A 105 2.93 6.05 -6.23
C GLY A 105 2.79 4.55 -6.43
N ASP A 106 3.42 3.79 -5.54
CA ASP A 106 3.53 2.34 -5.54
C ASP A 106 2.21 1.59 -5.28
N VAL A 107 1.32 2.17 -4.47
CA VAL A 107 0.09 1.52 -3.98
C VAL A 107 -0.78 0.89 -5.07
N PRO A 108 -1.17 1.59 -6.15
CA PRO A 108 -1.98 0.97 -7.21
C PRO A 108 -1.17 0.14 -8.22
N VAL A 109 0.17 0.06 -8.07
CA VAL A 109 1.04 -0.70 -8.96
C VAL A 109 1.29 -2.08 -8.35
N ILE A 110 0.64 -3.10 -8.90
CA ILE A 110 0.75 -4.48 -8.41
C ILE A 110 2.20 -4.94 -8.49
N GLY A 111 2.73 -5.46 -7.38
CA GLY A 111 4.13 -5.85 -7.22
C GLY A 111 5.04 -4.75 -6.68
N ALA A 112 4.62 -3.48 -6.66
CA ALA A 112 5.35 -2.41 -5.98
C ALA A 112 4.87 -2.25 -4.53
N GLY A 113 3.68 -1.69 -4.33
CA GLY A 113 3.10 -1.45 -2.99
C GLY A 113 2.15 -2.55 -2.50
N THR A 114 1.57 -3.33 -3.40
CA THR A 114 0.59 -4.38 -3.07
C THR A 114 0.86 -5.64 -3.88
N TYR A 115 0.95 -6.80 -3.21
CA TYR A 115 1.11 -8.07 -3.88
C TYR A 115 0.55 -9.22 -3.04
N ALA A 116 0.02 -10.26 -3.67
CA ALA A 116 -0.36 -11.49 -2.99
C ALA A 116 -0.21 -12.70 -3.91
N ASN A 117 0.36 -13.79 -3.38
CA ASN A 117 0.50 -15.06 -4.08
C ASN A 117 0.40 -16.20 -3.07
N ASN A 118 -0.57 -17.12 -3.26
CA ASN A 118 -0.79 -18.27 -2.37
C ASN A 118 0.42 -19.20 -2.22
N ARG A 119 1.37 -19.16 -3.16
CA ARG A 119 2.61 -19.96 -3.06
C ARG A 119 3.65 -19.35 -2.11
N THR A 120 3.53 -18.07 -1.78
CA THR A 120 4.56 -17.32 -1.05
C THR A 120 3.93 -16.44 0.02
N VAL A 121 3.53 -15.22 -0.33
CA VAL A 121 3.29 -14.13 0.62
C VAL A 121 2.26 -13.12 0.10
N ALA A 122 1.47 -12.57 1.03
CA ALA A 122 0.73 -11.33 0.87
C ALA A 122 1.53 -10.18 1.49
N VAL A 123 1.71 -9.09 0.74
CA VAL A 123 2.51 -7.93 1.12
C VAL A 123 1.71 -6.65 0.89
N SER A 124 1.72 -5.77 1.89
CA SER A 124 1.30 -4.38 1.75
C SER A 124 2.42 -3.45 2.21
N GLY A 125 2.74 -2.47 1.37
CA GLY A 125 3.80 -1.51 1.57
C GLY A 125 3.31 -0.11 1.97
N THR A 126 4.20 0.64 2.60
CA THR A 126 4.10 2.09 2.80
C THR A 126 5.49 2.71 2.69
N GLY A 127 5.67 3.77 1.91
CA GLY A 127 6.97 4.43 1.81
C GLY A 127 7.08 5.39 0.63
N HIS A 128 8.32 5.69 0.24
CA HIS A 128 8.61 6.57 -0.89
C HIS A 128 8.31 5.90 -2.24
N GLY A 129 7.08 6.08 -2.73
CA GLY A 129 6.52 5.33 -3.86
C GLY A 129 7.38 5.20 -5.12
N GLU A 130 8.16 6.23 -5.49
CA GLU A 130 9.05 6.19 -6.65
C GLU A 130 10.10 5.07 -6.54
N LEU A 131 10.69 4.90 -5.35
CA LEU A 131 11.70 3.87 -5.11
C LEU A 131 11.07 2.48 -5.01
N TRP A 132 9.88 2.42 -4.43
CA TRP A 132 9.10 1.20 -4.28
C TRP A 132 8.65 0.62 -5.63
N ILE A 133 8.26 1.48 -6.58
CA ILE A 133 8.01 1.09 -7.97
C ILE A 133 9.30 0.61 -8.62
N ARG A 134 10.39 1.39 -8.54
CA ARG A 134 11.68 1.06 -9.20
C ARG A 134 12.30 -0.24 -8.71
N ARG A 135 11.99 -0.67 -7.48
CA ARG A 135 12.50 -1.90 -6.86
C ARG A 135 11.49 -3.04 -6.81
N CYS A 136 10.27 -2.84 -7.30
CA CYS A 136 9.19 -3.84 -7.23
C CYS A 136 9.08 -4.47 -5.82
N VAL A 137 9.08 -3.64 -4.78
CA VAL A 137 9.35 -4.07 -3.38
C VAL A 137 8.50 -5.26 -2.96
N ALA A 138 7.17 -5.18 -3.14
CA ALA A 138 6.27 -6.25 -2.72
C ALA A 138 6.49 -7.56 -3.48
N PHE A 139 6.78 -7.48 -4.79
CA PHE A 139 7.09 -8.66 -5.61
C PHE A 139 8.47 -9.24 -5.28
N ASP A 140 9.48 -8.40 -5.02
CA ASP A 140 10.84 -8.82 -4.71
C ASP A 140 10.88 -9.68 -3.43
N ILE A 141 10.06 -9.37 -2.43
CA ILE A 141 9.89 -10.23 -1.24
C ILE A 141 9.35 -11.61 -1.65
N SER A 142 8.28 -11.65 -2.45
CA SER A 142 7.75 -12.92 -2.96
C SER A 142 8.77 -13.68 -3.81
N ALA A 143 9.56 -12.99 -4.62
CA ALA A 143 10.56 -13.59 -5.49
C ALA A 143 11.72 -14.19 -4.69
N LEU A 144 12.19 -13.53 -3.64
CA LEU A 144 13.20 -14.09 -2.74
C LEU A 144 12.70 -15.35 -2.03
N MET A 145 11.44 -15.38 -1.64
CA MET A 145 10.83 -16.59 -1.07
C MET A 145 10.71 -17.71 -2.10
N ASP A 146 10.16 -17.44 -3.29
CA ASP A 146 9.94 -18.48 -4.33
C ASP A 146 11.26 -18.97 -4.93
N TYR A 147 12.22 -18.09 -5.18
CA TYR A 147 13.43 -18.40 -5.94
C TYR A 147 14.63 -18.78 -5.07
N LYS A 148 14.69 -18.28 -3.82
CA LYS A 148 15.80 -18.56 -2.90
C LYS A 148 15.36 -19.32 -1.64
N GLY A 149 14.07 -19.61 -1.46
CA GLY A 149 13.57 -20.32 -0.28
C GLY A 149 13.74 -19.53 1.02
N MET A 150 13.86 -18.20 0.95
CA MET A 150 14.00 -17.36 2.15
C MET A 150 12.71 -17.38 2.98
N THR A 151 12.84 -17.21 4.30
CA THR A 151 11.67 -16.95 5.16
C THR A 151 11.08 -15.58 4.85
N VAL A 152 9.80 -15.36 5.18
CA VAL A 152 9.17 -14.05 4.98
C VAL A 152 9.88 -12.94 5.76
N GLN A 153 10.41 -13.27 6.95
CA GLN A 153 11.16 -12.36 7.80
C GLN A 153 12.48 -11.95 7.13
N ASP A 154 13.26 -12.92 6.66
CA ASP A 154 14.55 -12.64 6.03
C ASP A 154 14.38 -11.93 4.69
N ALA A 155 13.38 -12.32 3.89
CA ALA A 155 13.08 -11.69 2.60
C ALA A 155 12.63 -10.23 2.78
N ALA A 156 11.73 -9.97 3.74
CA ALA A 156 11.30 -8.60 4.05
C ALA A 156 12.47 -7.75 4.55
N ARG A 157 13.31 -8.31 5.43
CA ARG A 157 14.48 -7.61 5.98
C ARG A 157 15.51 -7.28 4.90
N GLU A 158 15.84 -8.24 4.03
CA GLU A 158 16.73 -8.05 2.88
C GLU A 158 16.22 -6.91 1.97
N VAL A 159 14.92 -6.89 1.66
CA VAL A 159 14.38 -5.85 0.78
C VAL A 159 14.39 -4.48 1.46
N ILE A 160 13.96 -4.38 2.72
CA ILE A 160 13.87 -3.09 3.42
C ILE A 160 15.25 -2.53 3.76
N PHE A 161 16.13 -3.32 4.39
CA PHE A 161 17.39 -2.82 4.93
C PHE A 161 18.56 -2.93 3.95
N GLU A 162 18.59 -3.93 3.07
CA GLU A 162 19.75 -4.11 2.18
C GLU A 162 19.53 -3.50 0.80
N LYS A 163 18.28 -3.41 0.32
CA LYS A 163 17.96 -2.89 -1.02
C LYS A 163 17.35 -1.49 -1.00
N ILE A 164 16.44 -1.19 -0.08
CA ILE A 164 15.75 0.11 -0.02
C ILE A 164 16.57 1.13 0.77
N ASP A 165 17.02 0.80 1.98
CA ASP A 165 17.73 1.74 2.88
C ASP A 165 18.96 2.40 2.25
N LYS A 166 19.66 1.67 1.37
CA LYS A 166 20.84 2.15 0.65
C LYS A 166 20.53 3.19 -0.43
N MET A 167 19.25 3.48 -0.71
CA MET A 167 18.82 4.49 -1.67
C MET A 167 18.62 5.83 -0.97
N GLU A 168 19.15 6.90 -1.56
CA GLU A 168 18.96 8.27 -1.05
C GLU A 168 17.47 8.66 -1.06
N GLY A 169 17.01 9.31 0.03
CA GLY A 169 15.60 9.69 0.19
C GLY A 169 14.63 8.52 0.41
N SER A 170 15.17 7.32 0.68
CA SER A 170 14.39 6.12 0.95
C SER A 170 13.83 6.06 2.36
N GLY A 171 12.85 5.18 2.52
CA GLY A 171 12.12 4.98 3.76
C GLY A 171 10.81 4.29 3.49
N GLY A 172 10.46 3.35 4.35
CA GLY A 172 9.13 2.76 4.41
C GLY A 172 9.10 1.52 5.28
N GLY A 173 8.04 0.75 5.10
CA GLY A 173 7.87 -0.54 5.74
C GLY A 173 6.82 -1.39 5.06
N VAL A 174 6.91 -2.68 5.31
CA VAL A 174 5.96 -3.68 4.83
C VAL A 174 5.27 -4.36 6.00
N ILE A 175 4.05 -4.81 5.76
CA ILE A 175 3.43 -5.89 6.51
C ILE A 175 3.27 -7.08 5.57
N CYS A 176 3.60 -8.26 6.08
CA CYS A 176 3.62 -9.51 5.31
C CYS A 176 2.94 -10.63 6.11
N VAL A 177 2.21 -11.49 5.41
CA VAL A 177 1.78 -12.81 5.91
C VAL A 177 2.11 -13.84 4.83
N ASP A 178 2.84 -14.89 5.19
CA ASP A 178 3.16 -15.97 4.25
C ASP A 178 2.12 -17.10 4.24
N LYS A 179 2.31 -18.03 3.31
CA LYS A 179 1.42 -19.19 3.11
C LYS A 179 1.32 -20.12 4.32
N ASP A 180 2.29 -20.06 5.24
CA ASP A 180 2.35 -20.87 6.46
C ASP A 180 1.84 -20.09 7.68
N GLY A 181 1.43 -18.82 7.51
CA GLY A 181 0.89 -17.96 8.55
C GLY A 181 1.94 -17.19 9.34
N ASN A 182 3.21 -17.18 8.91
CA ASN A 182 4.23 -16.36 9.55
C ASN A 182 4.02 -14.88 9.18
N ILE A 183 4.22 -14.01 10.17
CA ILE A 183 4.01 -12.56 10.04
C ILE A 183 5.36 -11.86 10.09
N ALA A 184 5.61 -10.95 9.15
CA ALA A 184 6.76 -10.03 9.20
C ALA A 184 6.26 -8.58 9.07
N MET A 185 6.86 -7.66 9.81
CA MET A 185 6.50 -6.24 9.78
C MET A 185 7.73 -5.33 9.83
N GLU A 186 8.58 -5.43 8.81
CA GLU A 186 9.86 -4.71 8.72
C GLU A 186 9.68 -3.28 8.23
N PHE A 187 10.42 -2.33 8.81
CA PHE A 187 10.44 -0.93 8.39
C PHE A 187 11.75 -0.25 8.80
N ASN A 188 12.22 0.70 7.99
CA ASN A 188 13.44 1.48 8.23
C ASN A 188 13.17 2.97 8.51
N THR A 189 11.89 3.36 8.62
CA THR A 189 11.49 4.69 9.08
C THR A 189 11.52 4.78 10.60
N GLY A 190 11.55 5.99 11.15
CA GLY A 190 11.47 6.17 12.60
C GLY A 190 10.19 5.61 13.25
N LYS A 191 9.07 5.51 12.51
CA LYS A 191 7.80 4.97 13.01
C LYS A 191 7.00 4.26 11.91
N MET A 192 6.32 3.18 12.27
CA MET A 192 5.28 2.53 11.47
C MET A 192 4.14 2.04 12.37
N TYR A 193 2.97 2.67 12.25
CA TYR A 193 1.74 2.20 12.89
C TYR A 193 1.34 0.84 12.32
N ARG A 194 1.27 -0.17 13.18
CA ARG A 194 0.98 -1.54 12.76
C ARG A 194 0.24 -2.33 13.84
N ALA A 195 -0.50 -3.31 13.39
CA ALA A 195 -1.21 -4.26 14.24
C ALA A 195 -1.26 -5.62 13.57
N TRP A 196 -1.40 -6.67 14.37
CA TRP A 196 -1.56 -8.04 13.88
C TRP A 196 -2.49 -8.82 14.78
N ALA A 197 -3.07 -9.88 14.23
CA ALA A 197 -3.86 -10.86 14.96
C ALA A 197 -3.75 -12.23 14.27
N THR A 198 -3.80 -13.31 15.06
CA THR A 198 -3.81 -14.70 14.58
C THR A 198 -5.12 -15.38 14.93
N ALA A 199 -5.41 -16.49 14.25
CA ALA A 199 -6.57 -17.32 14.54
C ALA A 199 -6.52 -17.96 15.95
N SER A 200 -5.33 -18.08 16.55
CA SER A 200 -5.15 -18.56 17.92
C SER A 200 -5.49 -17.51 19.00
N GLY A 201 -5.90 -16.30 18.59
CA GLY A 201 -6.29 -15.22 19.50
C GLY A 201 -5.13 -14.34 19.96
N GLN A 202 -3.91 -14.59 19.48
CA GLN A 202 -2.79 -13.67 19.71
C GLN A 202 -2.98 -12.41 18.87
N ARG A 203 -2.61 -11.26 19.44
CA ARG A 203 -2.72 -9.95 18.78
C ARG A 203 -1.76 -8.95 19.39
N GLY A 204 -1.40 -7.94 18.62
CA GLY A 204 -0.55 -6.86 19.10
C GLY A 204 -0.66 -5.60 18.25
N THR A 205 -0.20 -4.49 18.81
CA THR A 205 -0.08 -3.20 18.14
C THR A 205 1.29 -2.61 18.44
N ALA A 206 1.89 -1.92 17.48
CA ALA A 206 3.16 -1.23 17.65
C ALA A 206 3.24 0.01 16.75
N ILE A 207 4.15 0.92 17.09
CA ILE A 207 4.40 2.16 16.35
C ILE A 207 5.91 2.32 16.08
N GLU A 208 6.75 1.85 16.99
CA GLU A 208 8.21 1.85 16.93
C GLU A 208 8.74 0.40 16.91
#